data_AF-A0AAV1GXP1-F1
#
_entry.id   AF-A0AAV1GXP1-F1
#
_cell.length_a   1.000
_cell.length_b   1.000
_cell.length_c   1.000
_cell.angle_alpha   90.00
_cell.angle_beta   90.00
_cell.angle_gamma   90.00
#
_symmetry.space_group_name_H-M   'P 1'
#
loop_
_entity.id
_entity.type
_entity.pdbx_description
1 polymer ?
#
loop_
_entity_poly.entity_id
_entity_poly.type
_entity_poly.pdbx_seq_one_letter_code
_entity_poly.pdbx_strand_id
1 'polypeptide(L)'
;MPDRQPCPLFTDPTSSCPSDGRWQFNTNIAFRSDGLLVARYHKYNLFHEESFDTPPQPEIITFDTPFAGKFGLLICFDILFYKPTIALVEKAKPLTIVYLALCPCAGSLF
;
A
#
# COMPACT_ATOMS: atom_id res chain seq x y z
N MET A 1 3.30 8.64 1.46
CA MET A 1 2.56 9.80 2.01
C MET A 1 1.40 9.27 2.83
N PRO A 2 1.00 9.90 3.95
CA PRO A 2 -0.20 9.51 4.66
C PRO A 2 -1.46 9.85 3.85
N ASP A 3 -2.42 8.93 3.72
CA ASP A 3 -3.76 9.21 3.20
C ASP A 3 -4.77 9.18 4.36
N ARG A 4 -5.69 10.14 4.39
CA ARG A 4 -6.73 10.26 5.42
C ARG A 4 -8.09 10.30 4.76
N GLN A 5 -8.93 9.33 5.07
CA GLN A 5 -10.24 9.18 4.44
C GLN A 5 -11.34 9.13 5.52
N PRO A 6 -12.33 10.04 5.50
CA PRO A 6 -13.45 9.94 6.43
C PRO A 6 -14.24 8.67 6.14
N CYS A 7 -14.69 7.98 7.19
CA CYS A 7 -15.62 6.88 7.06
C CYS A 7 -16.83 7.10 7.97
N PRO A 8 -18.05 6.78 7.51
CA PRO A 8 -19.22 6.84 8.37
C PRO A 8 -19.05 5.85 9.53
N LEU A 9 -19.20 6.35 10.76
CA LEU A 9 -19.37 5.53 11.95
C LEU A 9 -20.75 4.85 11.85
N PHE A 10 -20.83 3.78 11.08
CA PHE A 10 -22.06 2.99 11.05
C PHE A 10 -22.25 2.37 12.44
N THR A 11 -23.48 2.46 12.97
CA THR A 11 -23.96 1.67 14.12
C THR A 11 -24.00 0.16 13.83
N ASP A 12 -23.42 -0.27 12.72
CA ASP A 12 -23.32 -1.64 12.27
C ASP A 12 -22.10 -2.31 12.91
N PRO A 13 -22.28 -3.39 13.68
CA PRO A 13 -21.17 -4.14 14.29
C PRO A 13 -20.21 -4.78 13.27
N THR A 14 -20.54 -4.76 11.96
CA THR A 14 -19.67 -5.23 10.87
C THR A 14 -18.85 -4.11 10.21
N SER A 15 -19.02 -2.86 10.66
CA SER A 15 -18.25 -1.72 10.14
C SER A 15 -16.77 -1.89 10.45
N SER A 16 -15.93 -1.85 9.41
CA SER A 16 -14.48 -1.84 9.56
C SER A 16 -13.93 -0.47 9.95
N CYS A 17 -14.76 0.59 9.92
CA CYS A 17 -14.33 1.96 10.20
C CYS A 17 -13.79 2.11 11.64
N PRO A 18 -12.60 2.70 11.84
CA PRO A 18 -12.07 2.99 13.16
C PRO A 18 -13.01 3.85 14.01
N SER A 19 -12.87 3.74 15.34
CA SER A 19 -13.74 4.44 16.31
C SER A 19 -13.64 5.97 16.25
N ASP A 20 -12.57 6.51 15.67
CA ASP A 20 -12.38 7.95 15.46
C ASP A 20 -13.00 8.46 14.14
N GLY A 21 -13.69 7.60 13.39
CA GLY A 21 -14.48 7.97 12.21
C GLY A 21 -13.65 8.24 10.95
N ARG A 22 -12.40 7.78 10.91
CA ARG A 22 -11.54 7.94 9.74
C ARG A 22 -10.61 6.76 9.57
N TRP A 23 -10.20 6.54 8.33
CA TRP A 23 -9.03 5.75 8.00
C TRP A 23 -7.82 6.64 7.82
N GLN A 24 -6.66 6.15 8.24
CA GLN A 24 -5.37 6.74 8.02
C GLN A 24 -4.38 5.69 7.50
N PHE A 25 -3.94 5.79 6.24
CA PHE A 25 -3.11 4.77 5.59
C PHE A 25 -1.69 5.23 5.31
N ASN A 26 -0.73 4.30 5.37
CA ASN A 26 0.60 4.50 4.81
C ASN A 26 0.53 4.23 3.29
N THR A 27 0.65 5.29 2.48
CA THR A 27 0.29 5.25 1.06
C THR A 27 1.48 5.48 0.14
N ASN A 28 1.61 4.63 -0.87
CA ASN A 28 2.49 4.83 -2.02
C ASN A 28 1.64 5.30 -3.21
N ILE A 29 2.09 6.35 -3.90
CA ILE A 29 1.39 6.92 -5.06
C ILE A 29 2.36 7.08 -6.22
N ALA A 30 1.86 6.88 -7.43
CA ALA A 30 2.60 7.11 -8.66
C ALA A 30 1.90 8.16 -9.51
N PHE A 31 2.65 9.16 -9.96
CA PHE A 31 2.20 10.15 -10.93
C PHE A 31 2.86 9.87 -12.28
N ARG A 32 2.09 10.06 -13.35
CA ARG A 32 2.60 10.10 -14.72
C ARG A 32 3.25 11.45 -14.99
N SER A 33 4.05 11.54 -16.05
CA SER A 33 4.80 12.74 -16.44
C SER A 33 3.94 13.97 -16.75
N ASP A 34 2.65 13.80 -17.03
CA ASP A 34 1.68 14.87 -17.22
C ASP A 34 0.98 15.31 -15.92
N GLY A 35 1.40 14.76 -14.78
CA GLY A 35 0.85 15.08 -13.46
C GLY A 35 -0.37 14.24 -13.06
N LEU A 36 -0.82 13.30 -13.89
CA LEU A 36 -1.95 12.43 -13.55
C LEU A 36 -1.57 11.39 -12.49
N LEU A 37 -2.36 11.26 -11.42
CA LEU A 37 -2.24 10.17 -10.45
C LEU A 37 -2.68 8.85 -11.11
N VAL A 38 -1.75 7.91 -11.29
CA VAL A 38 -2.00 6.64 -12.00
C VAL A 38 -2.07 5.42 -11.08
N ALA A 39 -1.56 5.53 -9.85
CA ALA A 39 -1.70 4.48 -8.85
C ALA A 39 -1.68 5.04 -7.44
N ARG A 40 -2.43 4.39 -6.56
CA ARG A 40 -2.44 4.62 -5.10
C ARG A 40 -2.54 3.25 -4.44
N TYR A 41 -1.60 2.96 -3.55
CA TYR A 41 -1.49 1.70 -2.81
C TYR A 41 -1.39 1.98 -1.32
N HIS A 42 -2.24 1.34 -0.52
CA HIS A 42 -2.19 1.37 0.94
C HIS A 42 -1.42 0.16 1.47
N LYS A 43 -0.41 0.40 2.30
CA LYS A 43 0.41 -0.64 2.94
C LYS A 43 -0.50 -1.62 3.69
N TYR A 44 -0.35 -2.91 3.40
CA TYR A 44 -1.15 -3.94 4.04
C TYR A 44 -0.49 -4.49 5.32
N ASN A 45 0.82 -4.74 5.29
CA ASN A 45 1.54 -5.30 6.42
C ASN A 45 2.27 -4.20 7.18
N LEU A 46 1.63 -3.64 8.21
CA LEU A 46 2.21 -2.58 9.05
C LEU A 46 3.40 -3.10 9.89
N PHE A 47 4.38 -2.23 10.16
CA PHE A 47 5.57 -2.54 10.99
C PHE A 47 5.72 -1.50 12.10
N HIS A 48 5.11 -1.76 13.26
CA HIS A 48 5.10 -0.84 14.42
C HIS A 48 4.59 0.57 14.08
N GLU A 49 3.62 0.66 13.19
CA GLU A 49 3.05 1.89 12.64
C GLU A 49 1.68 2.20 13.28
N GLU A 50 1.63 2.43 14.60
CA GLU A 50 0.36 2.59 15.36
C GLU A 50 -0.52 3.77 14.91
N SER A 51 0.05 4.73 14.18
CA SER A 51 -0.68 5.88 13.61
C SER A 51 -1.36 5.57 12.27
N PHE A 52 -1.26 4.34 11.78
CA PHE A 52 -1.82 3.91 10.51
C PHE A 52 -2.71 2.68 10.68
N ASP A 53 -3.75 2.63 9.86
CA ASP A 53 -4.68 1.52 9.77
C ASP A 53 -4.27 0.54 8.66
N THR A 54 -4.64 -0.72 8.83
CA THR A 54 -4.54 -1.74 7.78
C THR A 54 -5.80 -1.70 6.91
N PRO A 55 -5.70 -1.63 5.58
CA PRO A 55 -6.89 -1.63 4.73
C PRO A 55 -7.66 -2.96 4.87
N PRO A 56 -9.01 -2.95 4.79
CA PRO A 56 -9.83 -4.14 5.03
C PRO A 56 -9.54 -5.33 4.10
N GLN A 57 -8.98 -5.06 2.92
CA GLN A 57 -8.55 -6.07 1.97
C GLN A 57 -7.19 -5.67 1.36
N PRO A 58 -6.32 -6.64 1.07
CA PRO A 58 -5.04 -6.37 0.44
C PRO A 58 -5.22 -5.90 -1.01
N GLU A 59 -4.62 -4.76 -1.32
CA GLU A 59 -4.71 -4.12 -2.62
C GLU A 59 -3.63 -4.67 -3.57
N ILE A 60 -4.04 -5.05 -4.78
CA ILE A 60 -3.12 -5.47 -5.84
C ILE A 60 -3.06 -4.35 -6.88
N ILE A 61 -2.11 -3.44 -6.71
CA ILE A 61 -2.02 -2.21 -7.51
C ILE A 61 -0.88 -2.28 -8.52
N THR A 62 -1.23 -2.03 -9.78
CA THR A 62 -0.28 -1.86 -10.88
C THR A 62 -0.61 -0.64 -11.72
N PHE A 63 0.37 -0.12 -12.44
CA PHE A 63 0.17 0.90 -13.48
C PHE A 63 1.09 0.61 -14.68
N ASP A 64 0.63 1.00 -15.86
CA ASP A 64 1.38 0.79 -17.10
C ASP A 64 2.18 2.03 -17.48
N THR A 65 3.37 1.81 -18.04
CA THR A 65 4.23 2.84 -18.59
C THR A 65 4.58 2.52 -20.04
N PRO A 66 4.78 3.53 -20.91
CA PRO A 66 5.15 3.29 -22.30
C PRO A 66 6.60 2.81 -22.47
N PHE A 67 7.46 2.96 -21.44
CA PHE A 67 8.90 2.73 -21.56
C PHE A 67 9.38 1.44 -20.88
N ALA A 68 8.72 0.99 -19.81
CA ALA A 68 9.16 -0.19 -19.04
C ALA A 68 7.98 -1.11 -18.66
N GLY A 69 6.89 -1.02 -19.41
CA GLY A 69 5.72 -1.88 -19.23
C GLY A 69 5.02 -1.65 -17.90
N LYS A 70 4.53 -2.74 -17.30
CA LYS A 70 3.69 -2.73 -16.10
C LYS A 70 4.52 -2.73 -14.82
N PHE A 71 4.24 -1.77 -13.96
CA PHE A 71 4.82 -1.64 -12.63
C PHE A 71 3.84 -2.08 -11.55
N GLY A 72 4.34 -2.70 -10.49
CA GLY A 72 3.61 -2.94 -9.25
C GLY A 72 4.13 -2.07 -8.11
N LEU A 73 3.27 -1.80 -7.13
CA LEU A 73 3.64 -1.05 -5.93
C LEU A 73 3.66 -1.96 -4.69
N LEU A 74 4.69 -1.81 -3.86
CA LEU A 74 4.80 -2.44 -2.54
C LEU A 74 5.48 -1.48 -1.55
N ILE A 75 5.30 -1.71 -0.24
CA ILE A 75 5.94 -0.90 0.81
C ILE A 75 6.59 -1.79 1.87
N CYS A 76 7.90 -1.63 2.06
CA CYS A 76 8.66 -2.11 3.21
C CYS A 76 8.33 -3.55 3.63
N PHE A 77 7.68 -3.72 4.78
CA PHE A 77 7.39 -4.99 5.41
C PHE A 77 6.52 -5.93 4.56
N ASP A 78 5.79 -5.41 3.56
CA ASP A 78 4.99 -6.21 2.62
C ASP A 78 5.80 -7.31 1.91
N ILE A 79 7.08 -7.09 1.64
CA ILE A 79 7.93 -8.02 0.88
C ILE A 79 8.07 -9.39 1.57
N LEU A 80 7.86 -9.45 2.88
CA LEU A 80 7.98 -10.68 3.68
C LEU A 80 6.69 -11.52 3.72
N PHE A 81 5.59 -11.05 3.13
CA PHE A 81 4.28 -11.70 3.21
C PHE A 81 3.74 -12.11 1.85
N TYR A 82 2.90 -13.16 1.82
CA TYR A 82 2.26 -13.63 0.59
C TYR A 82 1.31 -12.58 0.00
N LYS A 83 0.51 -11.89 0.83
CA LYS A 83 -0.30 -10.75 0.39
C LYS A 83 0.32 -9.43 0.86
N PRO A 84 0.45 -8.42 -0.01
CA PRO A 84 0.08 -8.41 -1.43
C PRO A 84 1.19 -8.93 -2.37
N THR A 85 2.41 -9.16 -1.89
CA THR A 85 3.62 -9.38 -2.72
C THR A 85 3.50 -10.53 -3.72
N ILE A 86 3.22 -11.75 -3.26
CA ILE A 86 3.13 -12.90 -4.16
C ILE A 86 1.84 -12.83 -5.00
N ALA A 87 0.73 -12.40 -4.39
CA ALA A 87 -0.52 -12.21 -5.11
C ALA A 87 -0.40 -11.19 -6.26
N LEU A 88 0.42 -10.15 -6.11
CA LEU A 88 0.73 -9.16 -7.14
C LEU A 88 1.48 -9.81 -8.32
N VAL A 89 2.50 -10.61 -8.02
CA VAL A 89 3.28 -11.31 -9.05
C VAL A 89 2.42 -12.34 -9.79
N GLU A 90 1.63 -13.14 -9.08
CA GLU A 90 0.83 -14.22 -9.68
C GLU A 90 -0.35 -13.67 -10.51
N LYS A 91 -1.07 -12.67 -9.99
CA LYS A 91 -2.31 -12.17 -10.61
C LYS A 91 -2.06 -11.06 -11.62
N ALA A 92 -1.23 -10.07 -11.27
CA ALA A 92 -1.04 -8.87 -12.09
C ALA A 92 0.19 -8.95 -13.00
N LYS A 93 1.16 -9.82 -12.64
CA LYS A 93 2.38 -10.10 -13.40
C LYS A 93 3.12 -8.81 -13.83
N PRO A 94 3.46 -7.91 -12.89
CA PRO A 94 4.22 -6.72 -13.23
C PRO A 94 5.61 -7.12 -13.73
N LEU A 95 6.13 -6.33 -14.68
CA LEU A 95 7.51 -6.49 -15.16
C LEU A 95 8.51 -5.92 -14.14
N THR A 96 8.10 -4.91 -13.37
CA THR A 96 8.95 -4.25 -12.37
C THR A 96 8.14 -3.92 -11.13
N ILE A 97 8.78 -3.97 -9.96
CA ILE A 97 8.16 -3.56 -8.69
C ILE A 97 8.86 -2.31 -8.19
N VAL A 98 8.09 -1.26 -7.92
CA VAL A 98 8.56 -0.08 -7.19
C VAL A 98 8.34 -0.34 -5.71
N TYR A 99 9.45 -0.50 -5.00
CA TYR A 99 9.49 -0.81 -3.59
C TYR A 99 9.97 0.41 -2.80
N LEU A 100 9.10 0.92 -1.92
CA LEU A 100 9.46 2.01 -1.00
C LEU A 100 9.69 1.44 0.40
N ALA A 101 10.82 1.76 1.03
CA ALA A 101 11.09 1.40 2.40
C ALA A 101 11.79 2.53 3.16
N LEU A 102 11.39 2.70 4.42
CA LEU A 102 12.14 3.50 5.38
C LEU A 102 13.18 2.56 6.02
N CYS A 103 14.45 2.83 5.79
CA CYS A 103 15.53 1.97 6.30
C CYS A 103 15.83 2.31 7.77
N PRO A 104 15.74 1.32 8.66
CA PRO A 104 16.83 1.07 9.60
C PRO A 104 17.49 -0.29 9.34
N CYS A 105 17.25 -0.90 8.17
CA CYS A 105 17.75 -2.22 7.79
C CYS A 105 19.28 -2.30 7.60
N ALA A 106 20.03 -1.21 7.80
CA ALA A 106 21.50 -1.21 7.84
C ALA A 106 22.09 -1.21 9.27
N GLY A 107 21.28 -1.37 10.33
CA GLY A 107 21.73 -1.08 11.70
C GLY A 107 21.51 -2.13 12.79
N SER A 108 20.90 -3.29 12.53
CA SER A 108 20.69 -4.30 13.60
C SER A 108 20.52 -5.73 13.06
N LEU A 109 21.48 -6.17 12.25
CA LEU A 109 21.68 -7.60 11.95
C LEU A 109 23.16 -7.94 12.19
N PHE A 110 23.62 -7.80 13.43
CA PHE A 110 24.70 -8.56 14.09
C PHE A 110 24.58 -8.36 15.61
#